data_AF-A0A1C6AVZ1-F1
#
_entry.id   AF-A0A1C6AVZ1-F1
#
_cell.length_a   1.000
_cell.length_b   1.000
_cell.length_c   1.000
_cell.angle_alpha   90.00
_cell.angle_beta   90.00
_cell.angle_gamma   90.00
#
_symmetry.space_group_name_H-M   'P 1'
#
loop_
_entity.id
_entity.type
_entity.pdbx_description
1 polymer ?
#
loop_
_entity_poly.entity_id
_entity_poly.type
_entity_poly.pdbx_seq_one_letter_code
_entity_poly.pdbx_strand_id
1 'polypeptide(L)'
;MKCRYPNWNVYPFNCKSYAGSVLVGAGSTGFASEHNIDRYSEKLFHSILSKNLIHSARDDRSKRILENMGFQALNTGCPTTWFLTGEFCKTINKNKSDRVVFTFTDYLTDRKYDHLLIDRLRKLYEEVYFWPQGSKDYDYLMTLKNTDTIAVIPPNICAYSELLGSGNIDYIGTRLHGGLFAMQHKVRAMIIGVDNRAKDMVETHNINYIAREQIEGLEEIVNSTFETNVDIPVLAIQKWKEQFAGKESLLLC
;
A
#
# COMPACT_ATOMS: atom_id res chain seq x y z
N MET A 1 7.83 18.14 0.80
CA MET A 1 8.23 16.73 1.02
C MET A 1 9.73 16.64 0.77
N LYS A 2 10.56 16.42 1.80
CA LYS A 2 12.01 16.16 1.58
C LYS A 2 12.12 14.83 0.82
N CYS A 3 12.77 14.84 -0.35
CA CYS A 3 13.09 13.63 -1.09
C CYS A 3 13.94 12.73 -0.19
N ARG A 4 13.32 11.73 0.46
CA ARG A 4 14.07 10.69 1.17
C ARG A 4 14.69 9.80 0.10
N TYR A 5 15.94 9.43 0.34
CA TYR A 5 16.81 8.42 -0.27
C TYR A 5 16.33 7.78 -1.59
N PRO A 6 17.21 7.60 -2.58
CA PRO A 6 16.84 6.92 -3.81
C PRO A 6 16.21 5.56 -3.47
N ASN A 7 14.92 5.40 -3.80
CA ASN A 7 14.15 4.20 -3.44
C ASN A 7 14.85 2.93 -3.95
N TRP A 8 15.57 3.05 -5.06
CA TRP A 8 16.46 2.03 -5.59
C TRP A 8 17.90 2.53 -5.44
N ASN A 9 18.74 1.77 -4.74
CA ASN A 9 20.16 2.12 -4.54
C ASN A 9 21.00 1.86 -5.81
N VAL A 10 20.57 2.46 -6.92
CA VAL A 10 21.07 2.24 -8.28
C VAL A 10 21.64 3.55 -8.81
N TYR A 11 22.83 3.46 -9.37
CA TYR A 11 23.64 4.55 -9.90
C TYR A 11 24.29 4.11 -11.22
N PRO A 12 24.75 5.05 -12.07
CA PRO A 12 25.41 4.71 -13.33
C PRO A 12 26.60 3.74 -13.21
N PHE A 13 27.29 3.73 -12.07
CA PHE A 13 28.45 2.85 -11.86
C PHE A 13 28.08 1.43 -11.39
N ASN A 14 26.86 1.19 -10.88
CA ASN A 14 26.41 -0.13 -10.42
C ASN A 14 25.14 -0.66 -11.15
N CYS A 15 24.66 0.06 -12.17
CA CYS A 15 23.39 -0.26 -12.82
C CYS A 15 23.42 -1.50 -13.72
N LYS A 16 24.61 -1.94 -14.18
CA LYS A 16 24.76 -3.07 -15.12
C LYS A 16 24.10 -4.36 -14.63
N SER A 17 24.18 -4.65 -13.32
CA SER A 17 23.60 -5.85 -12.72
C SER A 17 22.06 -5.87 -12.76
N TYR A 18 21.43 -4.74 -13.03
CA TYR A 18 19.98 -4.59 -13.14
C TYR A 18 19.50 -4.62 -14.60
N ALA A 19 20.39 -4.72 -15.58
CA ALA A 19 20.03 -4.67 -16.99
C ALA A 19 19.01 -5.76 -17.38
N GLY A 20 17.94 -5.35 -18.06
CA GLY A 20 16.85 -6.24 -18.47
C GLY A 20 15.80 -6.51 -17.38
N SER A 21 15.83 -5.75 -16.27
CA SER A 21 14.83 -5.88 -15.20
C SER A 21 13.42 -5.58 -15.70
N VAL A 22 12.45 -6.35 -15.21
CA VAL A 22 11.01 -6.10 -15.43
C VAL A 22 10.38 -5.70 -14.10
N LEU A 23 9.51 -4.70 -14.15
CA LEU A 23 8.84 -4.21 -12.96
C LEU A 23 7.58 -5.01 -12.66
N VAL A 24 7.29 -5.16 -11.37
CA VAL A 24 6.11 -5.85 -10.85
C VAL A 24 5.45 -4.97 -9.80
N GLY A 25 4.21 -4.55 -10.03
CA GLY A 25 3.46 -3.68 -9.13
C GLY A 25 4.17 -2.37 -8.79
N ALA A 26 4.93 -1.81 -9.74
CA ALA A 26 5.72 -0.61 -9.46
C ALA A 26 4.82 0.61 -9.28
N GLY A 27 5.15 1.41 -8.28
CA GLY A 27 4.40 2.59 -7.90
C GLY A 27 5.28 3.82 -7.75
N SER A 28 4.78 4.97 -8.19
CA SER A 28 5.41 6.26 -8.00
C SER A 28 5.00 6.90 -6.67
N THR A 29 5.92 7.66 -6.07
CA THR A 29 5.70 8.33 -4.77
C THR A 29 5.92 9.83 -4.90
N GLY A 30 5.07 10.61 -4.23
CA GLY A 30 5.15 12.07 -4.24
C GLY A 30 4.37 12.71 -5.38
N PHE A 31 4.35 14.04 -5.41
CA PHE A 31 3.55 14.86 -6.32
C PHE A 31 4.29 15.32 -7.58
N ALA A 32 5.47 14.75 -7.88
CA ALA A 32 6.12 15.02 -9.16
C ALA A 32 5.13 14.69 -10.29
N SER A 33 4.86 15.66 -11.16
CA SER A 33 3.90 15.45 -12.25
C SER A 33 4.33 14.24 -13.10
N GLU A 34 3.38 13.59 -13.75
CA GLU A 34 3.63 12.50 -14.69
C GLU A 34 4.55 12.89 -15.87
N HIS A 35 4.90 14.18 -15.98
CA HIS A 35 5.78 14.77 -16.97
C HIS A 35 7.16 15.21 -16.43
N ASN A 36 7.40 15.10 -15.12
CA ASN A 36 8.60 15.65 -14.48
C ASN A 36 9.53 14.54 -13.92
N ILE A 37 9.82 13.52 -14.73
CA ILE A 37 11.00 12.68 -14.47
C ILE A 37 12.23 13.41 -15.00
N ASP A 38 13.23 13.59 -14.13
CA ASP A 38 14.47 14.22 -14.53
C ASP A 38 15.26 13.32 -15.51
N ARG A 39 16.01 13.96 -16.42
CA ARG A 39 16.78 13.25 -17.45
C ARG A 39 17.79 12.25 -16.90
N TYR A 40 18.25 12.42 -15.66
CA TYR A 40 19.17 11.45 -15.04
C TYR A 40 18.43 10.17 -14.67
N SER A 41 17.27 10.28 -14.02
CA SER A 41 16.40 9.15 -13.70
C SER A 41 15.93 8.42 -14.95
N GLU A 42 15.51 9.14 -15.99
CA GLU A 42 15.10 8.57 -17.28
C GLU A 42 16.24 7.76 -17.93
N LYS A 43 17.45 8.34 -18.02
CA LYS A 43 18.63 7.63 -18.56
C LYS A 43 18.99 6.40 -17.73
N LEU A 44 18.89 6.49 -16.41
CA LEU A 44 19.16 5.38 -15.51
C LEU A 44 18.15 4.24 -15.75
N PHE A 45 16.85 4.55 -15.80
CA PHE A 45 15.82 3.56 -16.08
C PHE A 45 15.99 2.91 -17.45
N HIS A 46 16.34 3.66 -18.50
CA HIS A 46 16.68 3.08 -19.81
C HIS A 46 17.90 2.17 -19.82
N SER A 47 18.80 2.30 -18.84
CA SER A 47 19.96 1.42 -18.71
C SER A 47 19.66 0.11 -17.98
N ILE A 48 18.59 0.07 -17.17
CA ILE A 48 18.27 -1.09 -16.33
C ILE A 48 16.98 -1.81 -16.73
N LEU A 49 15.96 -1.09 -17.15
CA LEU A 49 14.65 -1.68 -17.47
C LEU A 49 14.66 -2.34 -18.84
N SER A 50 13.97 -3.47 -18.95
CA SER A 50 13.75 -4.16 -20.21
C SER A 50 13.01 -3.26 -21.21
N LYS A 51 13.45 -3.25 -22.46
CA LYS A 51 12.76 -2.53 -23.55
C LYS A 51 11.81 -3.41 -24.34
N ASN A 52 11.88 -4.73 -24.12
CA ASN A 52 11.20 -5.76 -24.91
C ASN A 52 10.06 -6.43 -24.12
N LEU A 53 9.90 -6.07 -22.85
CA LEU A 53 8.92 -6.67 -21.96
C LEU A 53 8.01 -5.59 -21.38
N ILE A 54 6.78 -6.00 -21.11
CA ILE A 54 5.75 -5.16 -20.51
C ILE A 54 6.02 -5.07 -19.01
N HIS A 55 6.14 -3.85 -18.52
CA HIS A 55 6.26 -3.56 -17.10
C HIS A 55 4.90 -3.58 -16.41
N SER A 56 4.87 -4.04 -15.16
CA SER A 56 3.68 -4.02 -14.32
C SER A 56 3.75 -2.84 -13.36
N ALA A 57 2.79 -1.93 -13.51
CA ALA A 57 2.53 -0.81 -12.62
C ALA A 57 1.37 -1.15 -11.67
N ARG A 58 1.35 -0.54 -10.49
CA ARG A 58 0.27 -0.77 -9.51
C ARG A 58 -0.91 0.20 -9.61
N ASP A 59 -0.75 1.30 -10.32
CA ASP A 59 -1.74 2.36 -10.47
C ASP A 59 -1.57 3.04 -11.84
N ASP A 60 -2.61 3.71 -12.32
CA ASP A 60 -2.62 4.28 -13.68
C ASP A 60 -1.62 5.42 -13.84
N ARG A 61 -1.36 6.18 -12.78
CA ARG A 61 -0.34 7.22 -12.80
C ARG A 61 1.06 6.63 -13.03
N SER A 62 1.39 5.56 -12.33
CA SER A 62 2.67 4.87 -12.47
C SER A 62 2.83 4.21 -13.83
N LYS A 63 1.72 3.70 -14.40
CA LYS A 63 1.68 3.23 -15.78
C LYS A 63 2.03 4.35 -16.77
N ARG A 64 1.34 5.51 -16.68
CA ARG A 64 1.59 6.66 -17.58
C ARG A 64 3.02 7.18 -17.48
N ILE A 65 3.59 7.20 -16.28
CA ILE A 65 5.00 7.57 -16.07
C ILE A 65 5.95 6.66 -16.88
N LEU A 66 5.74 5.35 -16.87
CA LEU A 66 6.54 4.40 -17.65
C LEU A 66 6.33 4.58 -19.15
N GLU A 67 5.08 4.76 -19.59
CA GLU A 67 4.74 4.99 -21.00
C GLU A 67 5.33 6.29 -21.54
N ASN A 68 5.35 7.37 -20.74
CA ASN A 68 5.97 8.65 -21.10
C ASN A 68 7.49 8.54 -21.28
N MET A 69 8.14 7.61 -20.59
CA MET A 69 9.55 7.28 -20.81
C MET A 69 9.76 6.29 -21.97
N GLY A 70 8.71 5.88 -22.68
CA GLY A 70 8.81 4.98 -23.83
C GLY A 70 8.86 3.49 -23.49
N PHE A 71 8.50 3.08 -22.26
CA PHE A 71 8.35 1.67 -21.91
C PHE A 71 6.93 1.17 -22.15
N GLN A 72 6.78 -0.12 -22.45
CA GLN A 72 5.47 -0.76 -22.44
C GLN A 72 5.06 -1.04 -20.98
N ALA A 73 3.87 -0.63 -20.58
CA ALA A 73 3.38 -0.87 -19.22
C ALA A 73 1.89 -1.26 -19.20
N LEU A 74 1.54 -2.09 -18.22
CA LEU A 74 0.15 -2.39 -17.85
C LEU A 74 -0.06 -2.03 -16.39
N ASN A 75 -1.24 -1.51 -16.08
CA ASN A 75 -1.67 -1.44 -14.69
C ASN A 75 -2.21 -2.83 -14.29
N THR A 76 -1.45 -3.52 -13.46
CA THR A 76 -1.80 -4.84 -12.94
C THR A 76 -2.23 -4.77 -11.48
N GLY A 77 -2.32 -3.59 -10.87
CA GLY A 77 -2.43 -3.44 -9.43
C GLY A 77 -1.18 -3.90 -8.68
N CYS A 78 -1.21 -3.71 -7.36
CA CYS A 78 -0.17 -4.23 -6.49
C CYS A 78 -0.32 -5.76 -6.34
N PRO A 79 0.76 -6.56 -6.39
CA PRO A 79 0.68 -8.01 -6.19
C PRO A 79 -0.04 -8.44 -4.92
N THR A 80 -0.04 -7.61 -3.87
CA THR A 80 -0.77 -7.89 -2.62
C THR A 80 -2.29 -7.81 -2.79
N THR A 81 -2.82 -7.18 -3.84
CA THR A 81 -4.26 -7.15 -4.11
C THR A 81 -4.72 -8.33 -4.96
N TRP A 82 -3.82 -9.07 -5.64
CA TRP A 82 -4.20 -10.11 -6.60
C TRP A 82 -5.00 -11.27 -5.99
N PHE A 83 -4.92 -11.45 -4.67
CA PHE A 83 -5.68 -12.46 -3.94
C PHE A 83 -7.07 -12.01 -3.49
N LEU A 84 -7.35 -10.70 -3.53
CA LEU A 84 -8.59 -10.08 -3.05
C LEU A 84 -9.71 -10.14 -4.11
N THR A 85 -9.97 -11.34 -4.65
CA THR A 85 -11.04 -11.53 -5.64
C THR A 85 -12.40 -11.14 -5.07
N GLY A 86 -13.39 -10.88 -5.92
CA GLY A 86 -14.75 -10.58 -5.44
C GLY A 86 -15.32 -11.64 -4.50
N GLU A 87 -15.05 -12.93 -4.78
CA GLU A 87 -15.44 -14.03 -3.89
C GLU A 87 -14.68 -14.02 -2.56
N PHE A 88 -13.37 -13.74 -2.58
CA PHE A 88 -12.60 -13.61 -1.35
C PHE A 88 -13.07 -12.41 -0.51
N CYS A 89 -13.29 -11.27 -1.15
CA CYS A 89 -13.77 -10.04 -0.54
C CYS A 89 -15.12 -10.22 0.19
N LYS A 90 -16.03 -11.04 -0.34
CA LYS A 90 -17.29 -11.39 0.34
C LYS A 90 -17.09 -12.13 1.66
N THR A 91 -15.94 -12.76 1.89
CA THR A 91 -15.61 -13.45 3.15
C THR A 91 -15.08 -12.52 4.23
N ILE A 92 -14.78 -11.26 3.90
CA ILE A 92 -14.30 -10.24 4.83
C ILE A 92 -15.48 -9.71 5.64
N ASN A 93 -15.29 -9.54 6.96
CA ASN A 93 -16.34 -9.03 7.84
C ASN A 93 -16.83 -7.65 7.38
N LYS A 94 -18.15 -7.43 7.41
CA LYS A 94 -18.78 -6.16 7.00
C LYS A 94 -19.17 -5.28 8.18
N ASN A 95 -19.32 -5.89 9.35
CA ASN A 95 -19.73 -5.22 10.58
C ASN A 95 -18.51 -4.86 11.41
N LYS A 96 -18.66 -3.81 12.22
CA LYS A 96 -17.64 -3.36 13.15
C LYS A 96 -17.26 -4.46 14.16
N SER A 97 -15.97 -4.55 14.45
CA SER A 97 -15.43 -5.38 15.54
C SER A 97 -15.27 -4.60 16.86
N ASP A 98 -15.04 -5.28 17.98
CA ASP A 98 -14.82 -4.62 19.27
C ASP A 98 -13.38 -4.14 19.45
N ARG A 99 -12.44 -4.73 18.70
CA ARG A 99 -11.02 -4.42 18.75
C ARG A 99 -10.57 -3.75 17.45
N VAL A 100 -9.51 -2.95 17.52
CA VAL A 100 -8.90 -2.34 16.34
C VAL A 100 -7.38 -2.38 16.40
N VAL A 101 -6.74 -2.63 15.26
CA VAL A 101 -5.31 -2.38 15.06
C VAL A 101 -5.10 -1.21 14.10
N PHE A 102 -4.25 -0.27 14.49
CA PHE A 102 -3.94 0.91 13.67
C PHE A 102 -2.44 1.08 13.43
N THR A 103 -2.12 1.90 12.43
CA THR A 103 -0.75 2.18 12.01
C THR A 103 -0.56 3.66 11.66
N PHE A 104 0.65 4.17 11.93
CA PHE A 104 1.08 5.50 11.52
C PHE A 104 2.15 5.46 10.43
N THR A 105 2.38 6.61 9.82
CA THR A 105 3.43 6.82 8.82
C THR A 105 4.36 7.92 9.31
N ASP A 106 5.45 7.54 9.99
CA ASP A 106 6.39 8.43 10.69
C ASP A 106 6.94 9.62 9.89
N TYR A 107 6.94 9.54 8.56
CA TYR A 107 7.47 10.59 7.69
C TYR A 107 6.38 11.51 7.09
N LEU A 108 5.11 11.26 7.40
CA LEU A 108 3.94 12.05 6.96
C LEU A 108 2.98 12.32 8.12
N THR A 109 3.53 12.67 9.27
CA THR A 109 2.78 12.94 10.49
C THR A 109 1.89 14.18 10.37
N ASP A 110 0.70 14.14 10.96
CA ASP A 110 -0.12 15.32 11.23
C ASP A 110 -0.69 15.21 12.63
N ARG A 111 -0.07 15.91 13.58
CA ARG A 111 -0.41 15.79 14.99
C ARG A 111 -1.88 16.08 15.28
N LYS A 112 -2.55 16.96 14.54
CA LYS A 112 -3.95 17.29 14.80
C LYS A 112 -4.83 16.08 14.48
N TYR A 113 -4.71 15.55 13.26
CA TYR A 113 -5.54 14.45 12.80
C TYR A 113 -5.12 13.10 13.41
N ASP A 114 -3.84 12.91 13.71
CA ASP A 114 -3.34 11.68 14.33
C ASP A 114 -3.78 11.57 15.80
N HIS A 115 -3.85 12.69 16.56
CA HIS A 115 -4.50 12.69 17.88
C HIS A 115 -6.00 12.42 17.78
N LEU A 116 -6.68 13.08 16.83
CA LEU A 116 -8.11 12.85 16.62
C LEU A 116 -8.38 11.37 16.31
N LEU A 117 -7.53 10.72 15.50
CA LEU A 117 -7.64 9.29 15.23
C LEU A 117 -7.56 8.47 16.52
N ILE A 118 -6.55 8.69 17.37
CA ILE A 118 -6.40 7.98 18.65
C ILE A 118 -7.65 8.13 19.52
N ASP A 119 -8.14 9.37 19.68
CA ASP A 119 -9.31 9.67 20.50
C ASP A 119 -10.56 8.96 19.96
N ARG A 120 -10.73 8.93 18.63
CA ARG A 120 -11.84 8.21 17.99
C ARG A 120 -11.73 6.70 18.18
N LEU A 121 -10.56 6.11 17.95
CA LEU A 121 -10.37 4.67 18.09
C LEU A 121 -10.64 4.23 19.54
N ARG A 122 -10.14 4.95 20.54
CA ARG A 122 -10.39 4.64 21.96
C ARG A 122 -11.85 4.80 22.38
N LYS A 123 -12.58 5.73 21.76
CA LYS A 123 -14.02 5.89 22.01
C LYS A 123 -14.85 4.76 21.38
N LEU A 124 -14.44 4.31 20.20
CA LEU A 124 -15.22 3.38 19.37
C LEU A 124 -14.91 1.91 19.63
N TYR A 125 -13.72 1.59 20.12
CA TYR A 125 -13.26 0.20 20.31
C TYR A 125 -12.86 -0.03 21.77
N GLU A 126 -13.11 -1.25 22.24
CA GLU A 126 -12.78 -1.68 23.60
C GLU A 126 -11.27 -1.89 23.75
N GLU A 127 -10.64 -2.47 22.72
CA GLU A 127 -9.20 -2.73 22.68
C GLU A 127 -8.56 -2.06 21.45
N VAL A 128 -7.49 -1.31 21.70
CA VAL A 128 -6.76 -0.57 20.66
C VAL A 128 -5.31 -1.05 20.61
N TYR A 129 -4.92 -1.57 19.45
CA TYR A 129 -3.60 -2.09 19.16
C TYR A 129 -2.86 -1.17 18.19
N PHE A 130 -1.57 -0.94 18.43
CA PHE A 130 -0.71 -0.24 17.49
C PHE A 130 0.32 -1.18 16.90
N TRP A 131 0.42 -1.23 15.57
CA TRP A 131 1.47 -1.96 14.88
C TRP A 131 2.46 -1.00 14.21
N PRO A 132 3.66 -0.80 14.78
CA PRO A 132 4.70 0.01 14.16
C PRO A 132 5.30 -0.74 12.96
N GLN A 133 5.21 -0.13 11.76
CA GLN A 133 5.81 -0.70 10.55
C GLN A 133 7.11 0.01 10.16
N GLY A 134 7.16 1.33 10.33
CA GLY A 134 8.33 2.16 10.11
C GLY A 134 9.20 2.26 11.36
N SER A 135 10.51 2.45 11.14
CA SER A 135 11.52 2.55 12.20
C SER A 135 11.26 3.62 13.26
N LYS A 136 10.40 4.61 12.98
CA LYS A 136 10.08 5.74 13.89
C LYS A 136 8.61 5.83 14.24
N ASP A 137 7.79 4.83 13.86
CA ASP A 137 6.35 4.84 14.12
C ASP A 137 6.07 4.79 15.62
N TYR A 138 6.81 3.96 16.38
CA TYR A 138 6.71 3.90 17.84
C TYR A 138 7.13 5.20 18.51
N ASP A 139 8.30 5.75 18.13
CA ASP A 139 8.76 7.03 18.65
C ASP A 139 7.72 8.13 18.43
N TYR A 140 7.10 8.16 17.23
CA TYR A 140 6.06 9.12 16.91
C TYR A 140 4.82 8.94 17.80
N LEU A 141 4.33 7.71 17.97
CA LEU A 141 3.21 7.40 18.85
C LEU A 141 3.46 7.92 20.27
N MET A 142 4.67 7.72 20.81
CA MET A 142 5.03 8.19 22.15
C MET A 142 5.04 9.71 22.28
N THR A 143 5.01 10.46 21.17
CA THR A 143 4.88 11.92 21.19
C THR A 143 3.43 12.42 21.22
N LEU A 144 2.45 11.51 21.08
CA LEU A 144 1.02 11.78 21.08
C LEU A 144 0.43 11.51 22.48
N LYS A 145 -0.70 12.15 22.77
CA LYS A 145 -1.47 12.01 24.01
C LYS A 145 -2.41 10.81 23.90
N ASN A 146 -2.92 10.36 25.05
CA ASN A 146 -3.95 9.32 25.16
C ASN A 146 -3.51 7.96 24.59
N THR A 147 -2.22 7.65 24.69
CA THR A 147 -1.61 6.40 24.19
C THR A 147 -1.40 5.35 25.27
N ASP A 148 -1.75 5.67 26.52
CA ASP A 148 -1.52 4.89 27.74
C ASP A 148 -2.18 3.49 27.74
N THR A 149 -3.34 3.35 27.11
CA THR A 149 -4.08 2.08 27.02
C THR A 149 -3.87 1.35 25.69
N ILE A 150 -2.95 1.83 24.84
CA ILE A 150 -2.73 1.24 23.51
C ILE A 150 -1.71 0.12 23.62
N ALA A 151 -2.12 -1.09 23.22
CA ALA A 151 -1.23 -2.25 23.19
C ALA A 151 -0.32 -2.19 21.95
N VAL A 152 0.98 -2.04 22.15
CA VAL A 152 1.96 -2.01 21.05
C VAL A 152 2.38 -3.43 20.68
N ILE A 153 2.14 -3.81 19.42
CA ILE A 153 2.49 -5.12 18.87
C ILE A 153 3.93 -5.11 18.34
N PRO A 154 4.67 -6.24 18.45
CA PRO A 154 5.99 -6.34 17.85
C PRO A 154 6.02 -5.96 16.35
N PRO A 155 7.06 -5.24 15.88
CA PRO A 155 7.17 -4.74 14.51
C PRO A 155 7.56 -5.85 13.51
N ASN A 156 6.87 -6.98 13.54
CA ASN A 156 7.08 -8.09 12.61
C ASN A 156 5.76 -8.65 12.12
N ILE A 157 5.82 -9.32 10.97
CA ILE A 157 4.63 -9.82 10.27
C ILE A 157 3.97 -11.00 11.00
N CYS A 158 4.74 -11.79 11.76
CA CYS A 158 4.21 -12.94 12.50
C CYS A 158 3.27 -12.47 13.62
N ALA A 159 3.70 -11.51 14.43
CA ALA A 159 2.89 -10.94 15.50
C ALA A 159 1.65 -10.22 14.97
N TYR A 160 1.77 -9.53 13.82
CA TYR A 160 0.63 -8.91 13.17
C TYR A 160 -0.37 -9.94 12.63
N SER A 161 0.12 -10.99 11.97
CA SER A 161 -0.72 -12.10 11.47
C SER A 161 -1.43 -12.83 12.60
N GLU A 162 -0.74 -13.09 13.72
CA GLU A 162 -1.33 -13.71 14.92
C GLU A 162 -2.47 -12.87 15.50
N LEU A 163 -2.28 -11.55 15.64
CA LEU A 163 -3.32 -10.64 16.12
C LEU A 163 -4.54 -10.63 15.18
N LEU A 164 -4.33 -10.53 13.86
CA LEU A 164 -5.40 -10.54 12.87
C LEU A 164 -6.15 -11.89 12.87
N GLY A 165 -5.42 -12.99 13.04
CA GLY A 165 -5.95 -14.34 13.10
C GLY A 165 -6.78 -14.63 14.36
N SER A 166 -6.62 -13.83 15.43
CA SER A 166 -7.40 -14.00 16.65
C SER A 166 -8.85 -13.52 16.53
N GLY A 167 -9.26 -12.96 15.38
CA GLY A 167 -10.64 -12.58 15.06
C GLY A 167 -11.13 -11.33 15.80
N ASN A 168 -12.40 -10.94 15.55
CA ASN A 168 -13.04 -9.75 16.15
C ASN A 168 -12.12 -8.52 16.20
N ILE A 169 -11.54 -8.16 15.06
CA ILE A 169 -10.65 -7.01 14.96
C ILE A 169 -10.85 -6.31 13.62
N ASP A 170 -10.82 -4.98 13.65
CA ASP A 170 -10.78 -4.13 12.47
C ASP A 170 -9.37 -3.55 12.27
N TYR A 171 -9.05 -3.18 11.04
CA TYR A 171 -7.86 -2.38 10.73
C TYR A 171 -8.25 -0.95 10.37
N ILE A 172 -7.62 0.05 10.99
CA ILE A 172 -7.81 1.46 10.60
C ILE A 172 -6.44 2.13 10.63
N GLY A 173 -5.85 2.52 9.50
CA GLY A 173 -4.49 3.07 9.58
C GLY A 173 -3.92 3.64 8.29
N THR A 174 -2.80 4.34 8.43
CA THR A 174 -2.17 5.11 7.34
C THR A 174 -1.26 4.27 6.44
N ARG A 175 -0.88 3.05 6.86
CA ARG A 175 -0.06 2.15 6.04
C ARG A 175 -0.94 1.34 5.08
N LEU A 176 -0.90 1.68 3.80
CA LEU A 176 -1.65 0.96 2.74
C LEU A 176 -1.49 -0.57 2.81
N HIS A 177 -0.24 -1.06 2.83
CA HIS A 177 0.02 -2.50 2.83
C HIS A 177 -0.33 -3.18 4.16
N GLY A 178 -0.34 -2.45 5.29
CA GLY A 178 -0.87 -2.97 6.56
C GLY A 178 -2.35 -3.30 6.45
N GLY A 179 -3.12 -2.44 5.78
CA GLY A 179 -4.55 -2.66 5.52
C GLY A 179 -4.81 -3.77 4.51
N LEU A 180 -4.05 -3.81 3.40
CA LEU A 180 -4.18 -4.90 2.43
C LEU A 180 -3.85 -6.27 3.06
N PHE A 181 -2.83 -6.33 3.92
CA PHE A 181 -2.50 -7.55 4.66
C PHE A 181 -3.62 -7.94 5.64
N ALA A 182 -4.26 -6.98 6.31
CA ALA A 182 -5.44 -7.24 7.14
C ALA A 182 -6.59 -7.82 6.30
N MET A 183 -6.89 -7.24 5.13
CA MET A 183 -7.90 -7.76 4.21
C MET A 183 -7.61 -9.22 3.81
N GLN A 184 -6.35 -9.56 3.54
CA GLN A 184 -5.93 -10.95 3.26
C GLN A 184 -6.16 -11.92 4.45
N HIS A 185 -6.31 -11.41 5.67
CA HIS A 185 -6.68 -12.17 6.87
C HIS A 185 -8.18 -12.11 7.17
N LYS A 186 -9.01 -11.70 6.20
CA LYS A 186 -10.46 -11.52 6.32
C LYS A 186 -10.88 -10.45 7.35
N VAL A 187 -9.96 -9.55 7.68
CA VAL A 187 -10.21 -8.43 8.60
C VAL A 187 -10.76 -7.24 7.82
N ARG A 188 -11.85 -6.67 8.35
CA ARG A 188 -12.44 -5.42 7.86
C ARG A 188 -11.43 -4.29 8.01
N ALA A 189 -11.12 -3.58 6.93
CA ALA A 189 -10.05 -2.60 6.91
C ALA A 189 -10.49 -1.27 6.30
N MET A 190 -10.03 -0.16 6.90
CA MET A 190 -10.16 1.21 6.44
C MET A 190 -8.78 1.84 6.32
N ILE A 191 -8.36 2.19 5.11
CA ILE A 191 -7.07 2.84 4.88
C ILE A 191 -7.22 4.35 4.99
N ILE A 192 -6.38 4.97 5.81
CA ILE A 192 -6.32 6.44 5.95
C ILE A 192 -5.30 6.98 4.95
N GLY A 193 -5.76 7.81 4.02
CA GLY A 193 -4.91 8.47 3.04
C GLY A 193 -4.07 9.60 3.62
N VAL A 194 -2.75 9.46 3.55
CA VAL A 194 -1.78 10.51 3.94
C VAL A 194 -0.93 11.00 2.78
N ASP A 195 -1.01 10.33 1.63
CA ASP A 195 -0.36 10.73 0.38
C ASP A 195 -1.07 10.12 -0.84
N ASN A 196 -0.49 10.36 -2.01
CA ASN A 196 -0.99 9.87 -3.28
C ASN A 196 -1.02 8.34 -3.41
N ARG A 197 -0.22 7.57 -2.63
CA ARG A 197 -0.06 6.13 -2.87
C ARG A 197 -1.34 5.36 -2.58
N ALA A 198 -2.04 5.73 -1.51
CA ALA A 198 -3.35 5.14 -1.21
C ALA A 198 -4.41 5.69 -2.16
N LYS A 199 -4.39 7.00 -2.44
CA LYS A 199 -5.35 7.66 -3.32
C LYS A 199 -5.33 7.10 -4.75
N ASP A 200 -4.16 7.03 -5.38
CA ASP A 200 -3.97 6.54 -6.76
C ASP A 200 -4.44 5.07 -6.88
N MET A 201 -4.23 4.28 -5.83
CA MET A 201 -4.71 2.89 -5.74
C MET A 201 -6.23 2.82 -5.62
N VAL A 202 -6.85 3.69 -4.81
CA VAL A 202 -8.30 3.74 -4.63
C VAL A 202 -9.01 4.11 -5.92
N GLU A 203 -8.47 5.11 -6.64
CA GLU A 203 -9.00 5.55 -7.93
C GLU A 203 -9.02 4.44 -8.99
N THR A 204 -8.11 3.46 -8.88
CA THR A 204 -7.99 2.39 -9.88
C THR A 204 -8.52 1.02 -9.44
N HIS A 205 -8.42 0.70 -8.16
CA HIS A 205 -8.64 -0.65 -7.64
C HIS A 205 -9.75 -0.74 -6.59
N ASN A 206 -10.42 0.36 -6.26
CA ASN A 206 -11.46 0.43 -5.25
C ASN A 206 -11.05 -0.20 -3.91
N ILE A 207 -10.59 0.62 -2.98
CA ILE A 207 -10.15 0.14 -1.66
C ILE A 207 -10.85 1.01 -0.61
N ASN A 208 -11.30 0.39 0.48
CA ASN A 208 -11.91 1.12 1.60
C ASN A 208 -10.94 2.16 2.13
N TYR A 209 -11.32 3.43 1.96
CA TYR A 209 -10.44 4.57 2.10
C TYR A 209 -11.17 5.77 2.68
N ILE A 210 -10.45 6.52 3.51
CA ILE A 210 -10.85 7.84 3.97
C ILE A 210 -9.63 8.76 3.93
N ALA A 211 -9.80 10.00 3.45
CA ALA A 211 -8.72 10.97 3.56
C ALA A 211 -8.51 11.34 5.04
N ARG A 212 -7.25 11.55 5.46
CA ARG A 212 -6.95 11.91 6.85
C ARG A 212 -7.71 13.15 7.33
N GLU A 213 -7.92 14.11 6.43
CA GLU A 213 -8.62 15.36 6.71
C GLU A 213 -10.13 15.18 6.93
N GLN A 214 -10.65 13.97 6.69
CA GLN A 214 -12.06 13.59 6.84
C GLN A 214 -12.30 12.63 8.02
N ILE A 215 -11.29 12.42 8.90
CA ILE A 215 -11.39 11.51 10.06
C ILE A 215 -12.54 11.87 11.00
N GLU A 216 -13.04 13.10 10.99
CA GLU A 216 -14.27 13.48 11.71
C GLU A 216 -15.46 12.57 11.36
N GLY A 217 -15.57 12.08 10.12
CA GLY A 217 -16.61 11.15 9.67
C GLY A 217 -16.35 9.67 9.99
N LEU A 218 -15.22 9.34 10.62
CA LEU A 218 -14.83 7.94 10.87
C LEU A 218 -15.84 7.19 11.75
N GLU A 219 -16.44 7.87 12.73
CA GLU A 219 -17.43 7.26 13.65
C GLU A 219 -18.67 6.74 12.91
N GLU A 220 -19.19 7.52 11.95
CA GLU A 220 -20.33 7.10 11.12
C GLU A 220 -19.95 5.91 10.23
N ILE A 221 -18.82 6.01 9.53
CA ILE A 221 -18.32 4.97 8.62
C ILE A 221 -18.10 3.64 9.37
N VAL A 222 -17.40 3.70 10.51
CA VAL A 222 -17.06 2.51 11.29
C VAL A 222 -18.30 1.84 11.87
N ASN A 223 -19.30 2.61 12.32
CA ASN A 223 -20.56 2.06 12.85
C ASN A 223 -21.53 1.59 11.77
N SER A 224 -21.35 2.02 10.52
CA SER A 224 -22.08 1.50 9.37
C SER A 224 -21.56 0.13 8.92
N THR A 225 -22.41 -0.63 8.23
CA THR A 225 -21.98 -1.82 7.49
C THR A 225 -21.37 -1.39 6.15
N PHE A 226 -20.13 -1.80 5.88
CA PHE A 226 -19.52 -1.63 4.56
C PHE A 226 -18.83 -2.91 4.14
N GLU A 227 -18.79 -3.16 2.83
CA GLU A 227 -18.08 -4.30 2.27
C GLU A 227 -16.68 -3.94 1.80
N THR A 228 -15.81 -4.94 1.74
CA THR A 228 -14.57 -4.81 0.97
C THR A 228 -14.89 -5.26 -0.45
N ASN A 229 -14.50 -4.48 -1.45
CA ASN A 229 -14.65 -4.83 -2.86
C ASN A 229 -13.47 -4.27 -3.65
N VAL A 230 -12.51 -5.11 -4.01
CA VAL A 230 -11.29 -4.70 -4.72
C VAL A 230 -11.38 -5.08 -6.20
N ASP A 231 -11.22 -4.08 -7.06
CA ASP A 231 -11.22 -4.22 -8.51
C ASP A 231 -9.84 -4.69 -9.00
N ILE A 232 -9.73 -5.99 -9.24
CA ILE A 232 -8.50 -6.62 -9.73
C ILE A 232 -8.48 -6.60 -11.27
N PRO A 233 -7.42 -6.08 -11.91
CA PRO A 233 -7.30 -6.03 -13.37
C PRO A 233 -6.84 -7.39 -13.93
N VAL A 234 -7.68 -8.42 -13.81
CA VAL A 234 -7.36 -9.83 -14.14
C VAL A 234 -6.76 -10.00 -15.54
N LEU A 235 -7.36 -9.37 -16.55
CA LEU A 235 -6.87 -9.43 -17.94
C LEU A 235 -5.47 -8.83 -18.10
N ALA A 236 -5.19 -7.72 -17.41
CA ALA A 236 -3.88 -7.08 -17.45
C ALA A 236 -2.82 -7.93 -16.74
N ILE A 237 -3.18 -8.53 -15.59
CA ILE A 237 -2.31 -9.47 -14.85
C ILE A 237 -2.00 -10.70 -15.72
N GLN A 238 -3.01 -11.28 -16.37
CA GLN A 238 -2.83 -12.43 -17.24
C GLN A 238 -1.92 -12.10 -18.43
N LYS A 239 -2.22 -11.03 -19.17
CA LYS A 239 -1.39 -10.56 -20.29
C LYS A 239 0.05 -10.29 -19.85
N TRP A 240 0.24 -9.69 -18.68
CA TRP A 240 1.57 -9.46 -18.12
C TRP A 240 2.29 -10.77 -17.75
N LYS A 241 1.59 -11.79 -17.24
CA LYS A 241 2.21 -13.10 -16.94
C LYS A 241 2.56 -13.89 -18.21
N GLU A 242 1.72 -13.84 -19.23
CA GLU A 242 1.88 -14.60 -20.48
C GLU A 242 3.17 -14.26 -21.23
N GLN A 243 3.71 -13.05 -21.07
CA GLN A 243 4.99 -12.66 -21.70
C GLN A 243 6.21 -13.50 -21.23
N PHE A 244 6.06 -14.23 -20.12
CA PHE A 244 7.09 -15.11 -19.57
C PHE A 244 6.87 -16.58 -19.94
N ALA A 245 5.68 -16.95 -20.41
CA ALA A 245 5.38 -18.31 -20.87
C ALA A 245 6.10 -18.57 -22.21
N GLY A 246 7.06 -19.50 -22.23
CA GLY A 246 7.85 -19.85 -23.42
C GLY A 246 9.33 -19.43 -23.39
N LYS A 247 9.85 -18.92 -22.26
CA LYS A 247 11.29 -18.59 -22.09
C LYS A 247 12.11 -19.65 -21.32
N GLU A 248 11.54 -20.81 -21.03
CA GLU A 248 12.25 -21.93 -20.36
C GLU A 248 13.31 -22.63 -21.26
N SER A 249 13.38 -22.31 -22.55
CA SER A 249 14.27 -23.00 -23.51
C SER A 249 15.62 -22.35 -23.78
N LEU A 250 16.04 -21.32 -23.02
CA LEU A 250 17.28 -20.57 -23.29
C LEU A 250 18.30 -20.53 -22.13
N LEU A 251 18.12 -21.36 -21.09
CA LEU A 251 19.05 -21.46 -19.95
C LEU A 251 19.74 -22.83 -19.82
N LEU A 252 19.76 -23.63 -20.90
CA LEU A 252 20.61 -24.81 -21.03
C LEU A 252 21.52 -24.64 -22.26
N CYS A 253 22.55 -23.81 -22.11
CA CYS A 253 23.81 -23.85 -22.86
C CYS A 253 24.90 -23.25 -21.97
#